data_AF-A0A8T0SU67-F1
#
_entry.id   AF-A0A8T0SU67-F1
#
_cell.length_a   1.000
_cell.length_b   1.000
_cell.length_c   1.000
_cell.angle_alpha   90.00
_cell.angle_beta   90.00
_cell.angle_gamma   90.00
#
_symmetry.space_group_name_H-M   'P 1'
#
loop_
_entity.id
_entity.type
_entity.pdbx_description
1 polymer ?
#
loop_
_entity_poly.entity_id
_entity_poly.type
_entity_poly.pdbx_seq_one_letter_code
_entity_poly.pdbx_strand_id
1 'polypeptide(L)'
;MEHQTTTLASAAGTSKKHTRSRGRSKKAADPYASSYGIVPFKMFLRGRPWTSTRDLGEAMVGKHVLLFGKVLSVRPLGSTRAVVVLFNSLTSCTVRCVVVAGAHEGVTTRTVRFAATLTREIAIDVEGVVSLPEGGKILATTQQVEIQVTKLHAIEHGSSTKPQDEFQRSRASTTSRAVKLEESAVESEG
;
A
#
# COMPACT_ATOMS: atom_id res chain seq x y z
N MET A 1 5.03 -39.41 71.05
CA MET A 1 5.20 -40.50 70.08
C MET A 1 3.86 -40.72 69.39
N GLU A 2 3.78 -40.35 68.12
CA GLU A 2 3.23 -41.10 66.97
C GLU A 2 2.04 -42.06 67.24
N HIS A 3 0.93 -42.16 66.49
CA HIS A 3 0.65 -41.99 65.06
C HIS A 3 -0.88 -41.74 64.81
N GLN A 4 -1.19 -40.99 63.74
CA GLN A 4 -2.19 -41.20 62.65
C GLN A 4 -3.56 -41.85 62.97
N THR A 5 -4.73 -41.47 62.41
CA THR A 5 -5.06 -41.51 60.97
C THR A 5 -6.41 -40.82 60.66
N THR A 6 -6.45 -40.11 59.52
CA THR A 6 -7.52 -39.68 58.58
C THR A 6 -8.97 -40.19 58.73
N THR A 7 -9.98 -39.32 58.50
CA THR A 7 -11.09 -39.48 57.50
C THR A 7 -11.81 -38.14 57.22
N LEU A 8 -12.28 -38.00 55.97
CA LEU A 8 -12.77 -36.84 55.20
C LEU A 8 -14.16 -36.30 55.61
N ALA A 9 -14.44 -35.01 55.30
CA ALA A 9 -15.67 -34.58 54.61
C ALA A 9 -15.68 -33.09 54.18
N SER A 10 -16.19 -32.92 52.95
CA SER A 10 -16.51 -31.74 52.14
C SER A 10 -17.22 -30.55 52.82
N ALA A 11 -16.86 -29.32 52.41
CA ALA A 11 -17.82 -28.22 52.32
C ALA A 11 -17.45 -27.23 51.20
N ALA A 12 -18.46 -26.93 50.38
CA ALA A 12 -18.39 -26.18 49.13
C ALA A 12 -18.25 -24.66 49.34
N GLY A 13 -17.39 -24.03 48.54
CA GLY A 13 -17.32 -22.57 48.37
C GLY A 13 -17.42 -22.19 46.90
N THR A 14 -18.58 -21.72 46.48
CA THR A 14 -18.90 -21.34 45.09
C THR A 14 -18.10 -20.12 44.62
N SER A 15 -17.10 -20.33 43.76
CA SER A 15 -16.47 -19.25 42.98
C SER A 15 -17.33 -18.95 41.75
N LYS A 16 -18.06 -17.83 41.78
CA LYS A 16 -18.74 -17.25 40.60
C LYS A 16 -17.68 -16.81 39.57
N LYS A 17 -17.41 -17.67 38.58
CA LYS A 17 -16.67 -17.31 37.36
C LYS A 17 -17.50 -16.31 36.56
N HIS A 18 -17.12 -15.03 36.61
CA HIS A 18 -17.51 -14.05 35.60
C HIS A 18 -16.85 -14.40 34.27
N THR A 19 -17.46 -15.31 33.50
CA THR A 19 -17.20 -15.41 32.06
C THR A 19 -17.76 -14.16 31.41
N ARG A 20 -16.93 -13.13 31.25
CA ARG A 20 -17.17 -12.08 30.26
C ARG A 20 -16.96 -12.73 28.89
N SER A 21 -18.04 -13.29 28.34
CA SER A 21 -18.14 -13.53 26.91
C SER A 21 -17.95 -12.17 26.22
N ARG A 22 -16.73 -11.92 25.74
CA ARG A 22 -16.48 -10.82 24.82
C ARG A 22 -17.28 -11.12 23.57
N GLY A 23 -18.50 -10.57 23.51
CA GLY A 23 -19.30 -10.53 22.30
C GLY A 23 -18.39 -10.04 21.18
N ARG A 24 -18.14 -10.90 20.21
CA ARG A 24 -17.46 -10.54 18.97
C ARG A 24 -18.42 -9.64 18.22
N SER A 25 -18.44 -8.35 18.56
CA SER A 25 -19.15 -7.34 17.79
C SER A 25 -18.74 -7.56 16.34
N LYS A 26 -19.71 -7.87 15.47
CA LYS A 26 -19.49 -7.95 14.02
C LYS A 26 -18.84 -6.62 13.64
N LYS A 27 -17.54 -6.63 13.34
CA LYS A 27 -16.84 -5.42 12.89
C LYS A 27 -17.60 -4.95 11.66
N ALA A 28 -18.15 -3.74 11.71
CA ALA A 28 -18.76 -3.12 10.55
C ALA A 28 -17.78 -3.24 9.38
N ALA A 29 -18.30 -3.59 8.20
CA ALA A 29 -17.51 -3.66 6.98
C ALA A 29 -16.73 -2.36 6.81
N ASP A 30 -15.45 -2.45 6.48
CA ASP A 30 -14.63 -1.26 6.31
C ASP A 30 -15.06 -0.52 5.03
N PRO A 31 -15.60 0.71 5.14
CA PRO A 31 -16.03 1.47 3.95
C PRO A 31 -14.87 1.76 2.99
N TYR A 32 -13.63 1.65 3.43
CA TYR A 32 -12.43 1.93 2.63
C TYR A 32 -11.64 0.68 2.26
N ALA A 33 -12.22 -0.52 2.37
CA ALA A 33 -11.59 -1.78 1.98
C ALA A 33 -11.16 -1.83 0.50
N SER A 34 -11.74 -0.99 -0.35
CA SER A 34 -11.33 -0.86 -1.76
C SER A 34 -10.08 -0.01 -1.96
N SER A 35 -9.71 0.85 -0.99
CA SER A 35 -8.61 1.81 -1.11
C SER A 35 -7.29 1.27 -0.59
N TYR A 36 -7.30 0.13 0.11
CA TYR A 36 -6.09 -0.53 0.56
C TYR A 36 -6.29 -2.03 0.78
N GLY A 37 -5.20 -2.79 0.80
CA GLY A 37 -5.23 -4.22 1.09
C GLY A 37 -4.52 -5.04 0.03
N ILE A 38 -4.76 -6.35 0.06
CA ILE A 38 -4.19 -7.29 -0.91
C ILE A 38 -5.18 -7.45 -2.06
N VAL A 39 -4.70 -7.29 -3.30
CA VAL A 39 -5.50 -7.47 -4.52
C VAL A 39 -4.91 -8.57 -5.39
N PRO A 40 -5.76 -9.38 -6.06
CA PRO A 40 -5.29 -10.39 -7.00
C PRO A 40 -4.58 -9.75 -8.20
N PHE A 41 -3.49 -10.37 -8.67
CA PHE A 41 -2.74 -9.93 -9.85
C PHE A 41 -3.61 -9.64 -11.08
N LYS A 42 -4.65 -10.44 -11.32
CA LYS A 42 -5.59 -10.24 -12.44
C LYS A 42 -6.37 -8.91 -12.40
N MET A 43 -6.60 -8.34 -11.21
CA MET A 43 -7.24 -7.01 -11.11
C MET A 43 -6.27 -5.88 -11.42
N PHE A 44 -4.98 -6.12 -11.21
CA PHE A 44 -3.89 -5.20 -11.50
C PHE A 44 -3.66 -5.03 -13.02
N LEU A 45 -4.00 -6.04 -13.85
CA LEU A 45 -3.85 -5.97 -15.33
C LEU A 45 -4.93 -5.14 -16.05
N ARG A 46 -5.85 -4.47 -15.34
CA ARG A 46 -7.04 -3.82 -15.95
C ARG A 46 -6.77 -2.50 -16.68
N GLY A 47 -5.58 -2.33 -17.27
CA GLY A 47 -5.33 -1.30 -18.30
C GLY A 47 -5.20 0.14 -17.79
N ARG A 48 -4.80 0.36 -16.53
CA ARG A 48 -4.42 1.70 -16.08
C ARG A 48 -2.95 1.98 -16.45
N PRO A 49 -2.64 3.11 -17.12
CA PRO A 49 -1.26 3.43 -17.45
C PRO A 49 -0.52 3.88 -16.18
N TRP A 50 0.57 3.20 -15.86
CA TRP A 50 1.44 3.62 -14.76
C TRP A 50 2.31 4.79 -15.16
N THR A 51 2.44 5.76 -14.25
CA THR A 51 3.42 6.82 -14.36
C THR A 51 4.82 6.22 -14.18
N SER A 52 5.71 6.55 -15.11
CA SER A 52 7.13 6.21 -15.01
C SER A 52 7.75 6.90 -13.80
N THR A 53 8.35 6.14 -12.88
CA THR A 53 9.00 6.71 -11.67
C THR A 53 10.16 7.63 -12.03
N ARG A 54 10.74 7.53 -13.23
CA ARG A 54 11.78 8.43 -13.75
C ARG A 54 11.25 9.84 -14.05
N ASP A 55 9.96 9.95 -14.36
CA ASP A 55 9.34 11.19 -14.83
C ASP A 55 8.80 12.00 -13.63
N LEU A 56 8.96 11.47 -12.41
CA LEU A 56 8.62 12.15 -11.17
C LEU A 56 9.63 13.26 -10.89
N GLY A 57 9.12 14.47 -10.71
CA GLY A 57 9.91 15.65 -10.40
C GLY A 57 9.01 16.81 -10.02
N GLU A 58 9.61 17.98 -9.83
CA GLU A 58 8.91 19.18 -9.40
C GLU A 58 7.76 19.59 -10.35
N ALA A 59 7.94 19.43 -11.66
CA ALA A 59 6.90 19.69 -12.67
C ALA A 59 5.66 18.78 -12.57
N MET A 60 5.71 17.73 -11.73
CA MET A 60 4.60 16.82 -11.48
C MET A 60 3.88 17.11 -10.16
N VAL A 61 4.35 18.06 -9.35
CA VAL A 61 3.73 18.42 -8.06
C VAL A 61 2.26 18.79 -8.25
N GLY A 62 1.40 18.29 -7.36
CA GLY A 62 -0.05 18.45 -7.43
C GLY A 62 -0.76 17.50 -8.39
N LYS A 63 -0.03 16.77 -9.26
CA LYS A 63 -0.64 15.81 -10.18
C LYS A 63 -0.88 14.47 -9.49
N HIS A 64 -2.00 13.84 -9.85
CA HIS A 64 -2.29 12.47 -9.46
C HIS A 64 -1.49 11.50 -10.32
N VAL A 65 -0.90 10.49 -9.69
CA VAL A 65 -0.07 9.47 -10.32
C VAL A 65 -0.45 8.09 -9.84
N LEU A 66 -0.24 7.11 -10.72
CA LEU A 66 -0.36 5.68 -10.42
C LEU A 66 1.02 5.05 -10.60
N LEU A 67 1.58 4.50 -9.54
CA LEU A 67 2.91 3.91 -9.53
C LEU A 67 2.86 2.43 -9.23
N PHE A 68 3.69 1.69 -9.95
CA PHE A 68 3.93 0.29 -9.68
C PHE A 68 5.40 0.05 -9.33
N GLY A 69 5.63 -0.81 -8.34
CA GLY A 69 6.97 -1.23 -7.98
C GLY A 69 6.97 -2.24 -6.84
N LYS A 70 8.13 -2.38 -6.20
CA LYS A 70 8.32 -3.23 -5.03
C LYS A 70 8.58 -2.40 -3.80
N VAL A 71 8.22 -2.92 -2.64
CA VAL A 71 8.60 -2.36 -1.36
C VAL A 71 10.10 -2.54 -1.16
N LEU A 72 10.84 -1.43 -1.09
CA LEU A 72 12.25 -1.44 -0.72
C LEU A 72 12.42 -1.41 0.80
N SER A 73 11.66 -0.55 1.48
CA SER A 73 11.64 -0.46 2.93
C SER A 73 10.35 0.19 3.43
N VAL A 74 10.02 -0.03 4.71
CA VAL A 74 8.89 0.59 5.40
C VAL A 74 9.39 1.22 6.68
N ARG A 75 8.92 2.44 6.95
CA ARG A 75 9.23 3.24 8.15
C ARG A 75 7.92 3.68 8.78
N PRO A 76 7.39 2.96 9.79
CA PRO A 76 6.27 3.44 10.58
C PRO A 76 6.69 4.67 11.39
N LEU A 77 5.88 5.74 11.36
CA LEU A 77 6.11 6.99 12.07
C LEU A 77 4.95 7.24 13.05
N GLY A 78 4.62 6.24 13.86
CA GLY A 78 3.48 6.23 14.77
C GLY A 78 2.24 5.56 14.19
N SER A 79 1.07 5.84 14.79
CA SER A 79 -0.21 5.21 14.41
C SER A 79 -0.93 5.91 13.25
N THR A 80 -0.51 7.13 12.92
CA THR A 80 -1.16 8.01 11.93
C THR A 80 -0.32 8.24 10.69
N ARG A 81 0.97 7.87 10.69
CA ARG A 81 1.87 8.08 9.56
C ARG A 81 2.78 6.88 9.32
N ALA A 82 2.99 6.54 8.06
CA ALA A 82 4.01 5.59 7.63
C ALA A 82 4.63 6.06 6.31
N VAL A 83 5.90 5.73 6.09
CA VAL A 83 6.60 5.96 4.83
C VAL A 83 6.98 4.61 4.24
N VAL A 84 6.54 4.36 3.01
CA VAL A 84 6.94 3.20 2.21
C VAL A 84 7.88 3.70 1.13
N VAL A 85 9.06 3.09 0.99
CA VAL A 85 9.94 3.38 -0.14
C VAL A 85 9.63 2.39 -1.24
N LEU A 86 9.12 2.91 -2.37
CA LEU A 86 8.86 2.13 -3.57
C LEU A 86 10.12 2.10 -4.43
N PHE A 87 10.51 0.91 -4.88
CA PHE A 87 11.56 0.69 -5.87
C PHE A 87 10.93 0.18 -7.17
N ASN A 88 11.12 0.94 -8.24
CA ASN A 88 10.73 0.53 -9.58
C ASN A 88 11.94 -0.12 -10.26
N SER A 89 11.90 -1.46 -10.41
CA SER A 89 13.02 -2.21 -11.00
C SER A 89 13.25 -1.93 -12.48
N LEU A 90 12.27 -1.36 -13.20
CA LEU A 90 12.39 -1.09 -14.63
C LEU A 90 13.10 0.23 -14.90
N THR A 91 12.85 1.25 -14.08
CA THR A 91 13.53 2.54 -14.18
C THR A 91 14.73 2.65 -13.26
N SER A 92 14.95 1.67 -12.38
CA SER A 92 15.94 1.69 -11.28
C SER A 92 15.79 2.91 -10.37
N CYS A 93 14.57 3.39 -10.18
CA CYS A 93 14.28 4.57 -9.35
C CYS A 93 13.65 4.17 -8.03
N THR A 94 13.90 4.98 -7.00
CA THR A 94 13.24 4.90 -5.71
C THR A 94 12.49 6.20 -5.41
N VAL A 95 11.33 6.09 -4.77
CA VAL A 95 10.49 7.22 -4.35
C VAL A 95 9.84 6.94 -3.00
N ARG A 96 9.64 7.98 -2.19
CA ARG A 96 8.91 7.89 -0.93
C ARG A 96 7.40 7.99 -1.17
N CYS A 97 6.66 7.04 -0.63
CA CYS A 97 5.20 7.04 -0.58
C CYS A 97 4.79 7.29 0.87
N VAL A 98 4.19 8.44 1.14
CA VAL A 98 3.82 8.90 2.47
C VAL A 98 2.34 8.61 2.69
N VAL A 99 2.03 7.80 3.70
CA VAL A 99 0.68 7.45 4.10
C VAL A 99 0.36 8.20 5.38
N VAL A 100 -0.61 9.11 5.34
CA VAL A 100 -1.06 9.88 6.52
C VAL A 100 -2.57 9.68 6.70
N ALA A 101 -2.97 9.14 7.85
CA ALA A 101 -4.38 8.98 8.19
C ALA A 101 -5.08 10.35 8.20
N GLY A 102 -6.19 10.46 7.45
CA GLY A 102 -6.99 11.68 7.34
C GLY A 102 -6.49 12.71 6.33
N ALA A 103 -5.33 12.49 5.67
CA ALA A 103 -4.83 13.45 4.67
C ALA A 103 -5.63 13.43 3.36
N HIS A 104 -6.22 12.28 3.02
CA HIS A 104 -7.11 12.13 1.88
C HIS A 104 -8.34 11.29 2.28
N GLU A 105 -9.43 11.47 1.56
CA GLU A 105 -10.64 10.67 1.73
C GLU A 105 -10.31 9.18 1.60
N GLY A 106 -10.71 8.40 2.61
CA GLY A 106 -10.48 6.96 2.67
C GLY A 106 -9.09 6.50 3.11
N VAL A 107 -8.16 7.41 3.41
CA VAL A 107 -6.89 7.06 4.06
C VAL A 107 -7.07 7.11 5.57
N THR A 108 -7.10 5.95 6.22
CA THR A 108 -7.38 5.84 7.66
C THR A 108 -6.19 5.30 8.44
N THR A 109 -6.29 5.27 9.77
CA THR A 109 -5.30 4.59 10.62
C THR A 109 -5.17 3.09 10.28
N ARG A 110 -6.20 2.47 9.70
CA ARG A 110 -6.10 1.10 9.18
C ARG A 110 -5.21 1.02 7.94
N THR A 111 -5.28 1.99 7.03
CA THR A 111 -4.39 2.10 5.88
C THR A 111 -2.94 2.24 6.32
N VAL A 112 -2.66 3.07 7.34
CA VAL A 112 -1.32 3.24 7.92
C VAL A 112 -0.83 1.92 8.54
N ARG A 113 -1.67 1.23 9.30
CA ARG A 113 -1.34 -0.09 9.86
C ARG A 113 -1.06 -1.11 8.78
N PHE A 114 -1.85 -1.13 7.71
CA PHE A 114 -1.62 -2.01 6.55
C PHE A 114 -0.26 -1.70 5.89
N ALA A 115 0.04 -0.42 5.62
CA ALA A 115 1.32 -0.01 5.08
C ALA A 115 2.50 -0.49 5.95
N ALA A 116 2.36 -0.41 7.28
CA ALA A 116 3.35 -0.89 8.24
C ALA A 116 3.56 -2.42 8.23
N THR A 117 2.61 -3.20 7.71
CA THR A 117 2.74 -4.66 7.58
C THR A 117 3.44 -5.11 6.29
N LEU A 118 3.66 -4.20 5.34
CA LEU A 118 4.31 -4.53 4.09
C LEU A 118 5.78 -4.92 4.33
N THR A 119 6.20 -6.02 3.71
CA THR A 119 7.58 -6.51 3.77
C THR A 119 8.32 -6.23 2.47
N ARG A 120 9.65 -6.28 2.54
CA ARG A 120 10.54 -6.03 1.39
C ARG A 120 10.23 -7.00 0.24
N GLU A 121 10.40 -6.54 -1.00
CA GLU A 121 10.14 -7.24 -2.26
C GLU A 121 8.67 -7.48 -2.64
N ILE A 122 7.70 -7.21 -1.74
CA ILE A 122 6.27 -7.28 -2.12
C ILE A 122 5.99 -6.25 -3.22
N ALA A 123 5.31 -6.70 -4.26
CA ALA A 123 4.82 -5.85 -5.34
C ALA A 123 3.64 -5.01 -4.84
N ILE A 124 3.68 -3.70 -5.10
CA ILE A 124 2.65 -2.75 -4.67
C ILE A 124 2.22 -1.85 -5.82
N ASP A 125 0.95 -1.46 -5.79
CA ASP A 125 0.35 -0.43 -6.61
C ASP A 125 -0.01 0.76 -5.70
N VAL A 126 0.38 1.96 -6.11
CA VAL A 126 0.25 3.19 -5.33
C VAL A 126 -0.43 4.26 -6.16
N GLU A 127 -1.60 4.71 -5.72
CA GLU A 127 -2.21 5.94 -6.22
C GLU A 127 -1.93 7.07 -5.25
N GLY A 128 -1.61 8.25 -5.75
CA GLY A 128 -1.42 9.42 -4.89
C GLY A 128 -1.11 10.69 -5.64
N VAL A 129 -0.90 11.77 -4.89
CA VAL A 129 -0.56 13.09 -5.41
C VAL A 129 0.92 13.36 -5.18
N VAL A 130 1.62 13.85 -6.20
CA VAL A 130 3.04 14.22 -6.06
C VAL A 130 3.15 15.48 -5.20
N SER A 131 4.05 15.47 -4.21
CA SER A 131 4.34 16.63 -3.35
C SER A 131 5.83 16.83 -3.20
N LEU A 132 6.22 18.07 -2.83
CA LEU A 132 7.57 18.33 -2.35
C LEU A 132 7.75 17.80 -0.93
N PRO A 133 8.95 17.34 -0.57
CA PRO A 133 9.28 16.94 0.80
C PRO A 133 9.33 18.15 1.74
N GLU A 134 8.71 18.03 2.92
CA GLU A 134 8.67 19.11 3.93
C GLU A 134 10.08 19.53 4.41
N GLY A 135 11.03 18.58 4.46
CA GLY A 135 12.40 18.80 4.95
C GLY A 135 13.43 19.16 3.87
N GLY A 136 13.00 19.50 2.65
CA GLY A 136 13.90 19.75 1.52
C GLY A 136 14.48 18.45 0.93
N LYS A 137 15.74 18.49 0.49
CA LYS A 137 16.35 17.44 -0.36
C LYS A 137 16.27 16.04 0.27
N ILE A 138 15.84 15.05 -0.51
CA ILE A 138 15.74 13.66 -0.09
C ILE A 138 17.05 12.94 -0.38
N LEU A 139 17.73 12.45 0.67
CA LEU A 139 19.01 11.74 0.53
C LEU A 139 18.85 10.24 0.30
N ALA A 140 17.72 9.66 0.70
CA ALA A 140 17.52 8.20 0.72
C ALA A 140 16.89 7.62 -0.55
N THR A 141 16.41 8.47 -1.48
CA THR A 141 15.75 8.03 -2.71
C THR A 141 16.28 8.76 -3.93
N THR A 142 16.19 8.13 -5.11
CA THR A 142 16.63 8.75 -6.36
C THR A 142 15.74 9.93 -6.72
N GLN A 143 14.43 9.84 -6.43
CA GLN A 143 13.50 10.93 -6.65
C GLN A 143 13.50 11.93 -5.49
N GLN A 144 13.43 13.21 -5.84
CA GLN A 144 13.43 14.36 -4.92
C GLN A 144 12.01 14.85 -4.57
N VAL A 145 10.99 14.07 -4.92
CA VAL A 145 9.58 14.28 -4.60
C VAL A 145 9.05 13.12 -3.76
N GLU A 146 7.89 13.33 -3.13
CA GLU A 146 7.15 12.29 -2.43
C GLU A 146 5.77 12.10 -3.04
N ILE A 147 5.15 10.96 -2.76
CA ILE A 147 3.77 10.66 -3.14
C ILE A 147 2.91 10.67 -1.88
N GLN A 148 1.96 11.61 -1.80
CA GLN A 148 0.90 11.58 -0.80
C GLN A 148 -0.12 10.52 -1.21
N VAL A 149 -0.10 9.40 -0.50
CA VAL A 149 -0.84 8.20 -0.90
C VAL A 149 -2.33 8.40 -0.71
N THR A 150 -3.10 8.13 -1.77
CA THR A 150 -4.57 8.07 -1.74
C THR A 150 -5.09 6.63 -1.74
N LYS A 151 -4.36 5.69 -2.39
CA LYS A 151 -4.64 4.25 -2.33
C LYS A 151 -3.35 3.44 -2.33
N LEU A 152 -3.36 2.31 -1.62
CA LEU A 152 -2.19 1.45 -1.47
C LEU A 152 -2.59 -0.03 -1.50
N HIS A 153 -2.23 -0.73 -2.56
CA HIS A 153 -2.53 -2.15 -2.70
C HIS A 153 -1.25 -2.97 -2.76
N ALA A 154 -1.22 -4.06 -2.00
CA ALA A 154 -0.25 -5.13 -2.20
C ALA A 154 -0.80 -6.10 -3.24
N ILE A 155 0.05 -6.53 -4.15
CA ILE A 155 -0.34 -7.43 -5.22
C ILE A 155 -0.04 -8.85 -4.79
N GLU A 156 -1.07 -9.68 -4.76
CA GLU A 156 -0.93 -11.11 -4.51
C GLU A 156 -0.07 -11.75 -5.59
N HIS A 157 0.91 -12.56 -5.19
CA HIS A 157 1.77 -13.27 -6.14
C HIS A 157 0.97 -14.34 -6.88
N GLY A 158 0.62 -14.08 -8.15
CA GLY A 158 0.14 -15.09 -9.07
C GLY A 158 1.30 -15.99 -9.51
N SER A 159 1.07 -17.31 -9.57
CA SER A 159 2.10 -18.33 -9.73
C SER A 159 2.76 -18.45 -11.12
N SER A 160 2.57 -17.51 -12.06
CA SER A 160 3.02 -17.74 -13.46
C SER A 160 3.56 -16.53 -14.23
N THR A 161 3.16 -15.30 -13.91
CA THR A 161 3.61 -14.09 -14.64
C THR A 161 4.23 -13.08 -13.69
N LYS A 162 5.44 -12.59 -14.02
CA LYS A 162 6.09 -11.56 -13.21
C LYS A 162 5.37 -10.23 -13.44
N PRO A 163 4.98 -9.51 -12.38
CA PRO A 163 4.32 -8.20 -12.50
C PRO A 163 5.04 -7.15 -13.35
N GLN A 164 6.35 -7.31 -13.56
CA GLN A 164 7.20 -6.42 -14.35
C GLN A 164 6.90 -6.51 -15.86
N ASP A 165 6.59 -7.69 -16.38
CA ASP A 165 6.36 -7.89 -17.82
C ASP A 165 5.07 -7.18 -18.27
N GLU A 166 4.05 -7.18 -17.41
CA GLU A 166 2.81 -6.44 -17.70
C GLU A 166 3.03 -4.92 -17.66
N PHE A 167 3.84 -4.41 -16.74
CA PHE A 167 4.17 -2.98 -16.74
C PHE A 167 4.74 -2.52 -18.08
N GLN A 168 5.65 -3.31 -18.66
CA GLN A 168 6.19 -3.01 -19.97
C GLN A 168 5.11 -3.03 -21.06
N ARG A 169 4.19 -4.00 -21.02
CA ARG A 169 3.04 -4.08 -21.95
C ARG A 169 2.11 -2.87 -21.83
N SER A 170 1.79 -2.45 -20.60
CA SER A 170 0.95 -1.27 -20.32
C SER A 170 1.59 0.00 -20.86
N ARG A 171 2.90 0.18 -20.65
CA ARG A 171 3.66 1.31 -21.20
C ARG A 171 3.66 1.31 -22.72
N ALA A 172 3.92 0.17 -23.36
CA ALA A 172 3.90 0.04 -24.82
C ALA A 172 2.52 0.37 -25.42
N SER A 173 1.43 -0.03 -24.76
CA SER A 173 0.05 0.30 -25.14
C SER A 173 -0.23 1.82 -25.05
N THR A 174 0.33 2.48 -24.04
CA THR A 174 0.19 3.93 -23.86
C THR A 174 0.99 4.70 -24.92
N THR A 175 2.23 4.29 -25.19
CA THR A 175 3.07 4.92 -26.22
C THR A 175 2.46 4.76 -27.62
N SER A 176 1.99 3.56 -27.98
CA SER A 176 1.41 3.30 -29.30
C SER A 176 0.11 4.07 -29.57
N ARG A 177 -0.70 4.40 -28.55
CA ARG A 177 -1.83 5.32 -28.69
C ARG A 177 -1.40 6.79 -28.82
N ALA A 178 -0.33 7.20 -28.16
CA ALA A 178 0.17 8.58 -28.26
C ALA A 178 0.72 8.89 -29.66
N VAL A 179 1.48 7.97 -30.28
CA VAL A 179 2.00 8.18 -31.64
C VAL A 179 0.85 8.27 -32.66
N LYS A 180 -0.21 7.45 -32.48
CA LYS A 180 -1.35 7.44 -33.40
C LYS A 180 -2.21 8.70 -33.35
N LEU A 181 -2.22 9.42 -32.22
CA LEU A 181 -2.93 10.69 -32.08
C LEU A 181 -2.13 11.87 -32.65
N GLU A 182 -0.80 11.84 -32.51
CA GLU A 182 0.09 12.86 -33.09
C GLU A 182 0.13 12.75 -34.63
N GLU A 183 0.18 11.53 -35.18
CA GLU A 183 0.18 11.30 -36.63
C GLU A 183 -1.14 11.76 -37.29
N SER A 184 -2.28 11.58 -36.60
CA SER A 184 -3.60 12.04 -37.10
C SER A 184 -3.80 13.56 -37.04
N ALA A 185 -2.98 14.30 -36.28
CA ALA A 185 -3.06 15.75 -36.21
C ALA A 185 -2.24 16.43 -37.32
N VAL A 186 -1.23 15.75 -37.86
CA VAL A 186 -0.37 16.27 -38.94
C VAL A 186 -1.00 16.07 -40.33
N GLU A 187 -1.92 15.11 -40.50
CA GLU A 187 -2.61 14.89 -41.79
C GLU A 187 -3.80 15.84 -42.06
N SER A 188 -4.10 16.79 -41.16
CA SER A 188 -5.21 17.75 -41.32
C SER A 188 -4.78 19.16 -41.77
N GLU A 189 -3.48 19.42 -41.94
CA GLU A 189 -2.94 20.71 -42.42
C GLU A 189 -2.28 20.60 -43.81
N GLY A 190 -2.81 19.73 -44.67
CA GLY A 190 -2.40 19.57 -46.08
C GLY A 190 -3.49 19.95 -47.07
#